data_AF-E6TKZ5-F1
#
_entry.id   AF-E6TKZ5-F1
#
_cell.length_a   1.000
_cell.length_b   1.000
_cell.length_c   1.000
_cell.angle_alpha   90.00
_cell.angle_beta   90.00
_cell.angle_gamma   90.00
#
_symmetry.space_group_name_H-M   'P 1'
#
loop_
_entity.id
_entity.type
_entity.pdbx_description
1 polymer ?
#
loop_
_entity_poly.entity_id
_entity_poly.type
_entity_poly.pdbx_seq_one_letter_code
_entity_poly.pdbx_strand_id
1 'polypeptide(L)'
;MTATTVPGADTRSGLLRFAMRLDAMLVGITGIPFVVAAGWLSSLTGIPVAVEYALGVFFLAYGGVVYWLAGLDDVRPGALATIAMNALFTIGFVGAEVAGVWPLTGWGIGVLLGGALYTAVIGAVQYVGLRRLR
;
A
#
# COMPACT_ATOMS: atom_id res chain seq x y z
N MET A 1 14.93 -35.63 -15.61
CA MET A 1 15.52 -34.35 -15.16
C MET A 1 14.95 -34.05 -13.79
N THR A 2 15.75 -34.23 -12.74
CA THR A 2 15.30 -34.01 -11.35
C THR A 2 15.65 -32.57 -11.00
N ALA A 3 14.63 -31.71 -10.89
CA ALA A 3 14.83 -30.34 -10.46
C ALA A 3 15.12 -30.33 -8.96
N THR A 4 16.35 -30.02 -8.58
CA THR A 4 16.75 -29.78 -7.19
C THR A 4 16.11 -28.46 -6.75
N THR A 5 14.98 -28.51 -6.05
CA THR A 5 14.40 -27.34 -5.40
C THR A 5 15.31 -26.91 -4.26
N VAL A 6 16.02 -25.79 -4.44
CA VAL A 6 16.80 -25.18 -3.36
C VAL A 6 15.81 -24.70 -2.29
N PRO A 7 15.81 -25.26 -1.06
CA PRO A 7 14.79 -24.96 -0.05
C PRO A 7 14.68 -23.47 0.33
N GLY A 8 15.71 -22.68 0.02
CA GLY A 8 15.74 -21.24 0.25
C GLY A 8 15.18 -20.36 -0.88
N ALA A 9 15.05 -20.85 -2.12
CA ALA A 9 14.52 -20.04 -3.23
C ALA A 9 13.00 -19.82 -3.09
N ASP A 10 12.30 -20.87 -2.66
CA ASP A 10 10.85 -20.88 -2.46
C ASP A 10 10.46 -19.95 -1.30
N THR A 11 11.17 -20.07 -0.17
CA THR A 11 10.99 -19.24 1.03
C THR A 11 11.27 -17.74 0.77
N ARG A 12 12.26 -17.42 -0.08
CA ARG A 12 12.59 -16.03 -0.45
C ARG A 12 11.50 -15.36 -1.28
N SER A 13 10.90 -16.11 -2.21
CA SER A 13 9.72 -15.64 -2.95
C SER A 13 8.48 -15.54 -2.07
N GLY A 14 8.38 -16.41 -1.05
CA GLY A 14 7.30 -16.44 -0.09
C GLY A 14 7.14 -15.14 0.70
N LEU A 15 8.24 -14.57 1.21
CA LEU A 15 8.19 -13.30 1.96
C LEU A 15 7.67 -12.14 1.09
N LEU A 16 8.17 -12.02 -0.14
CA LEU A 16 7.76 -10.94 -1.03
C LEU A 16 6.28 -11.07 -1.43
N ARG A 17 5.88 -12.27 -1.84
CA ARG A 17 4.48 -12.57 -2.20
C ARG A 17 3.54 -12.35 -1.02
N PHE A 18 3.94 -12.77 0.18
CA PHE A 18 3.18 -12.54 1.41
C PHE A 18 3.04 -11.04 1.69
N ALA A 19 4.15 -10.28 1.65
CA ALA A 19 4.11 -8.84 1.89
C ALA A 19 3.22 -8.10 0.89
N MET A 20 3.27 -8.46 -0.39
CA MET A 20 2.37 -7.88 -1.41
C MET A 20 0.91 -8.24 -1.18
N ARG A 21 0.59 -9.49 -0.83
CA ARG A 21 -0.79 -9.91 -0.55
C ARG A 21 -1.35 -9.25 0.69
N LEU A 22 -0.54 -9.17 1.76
CA LEU A 22 -0.91 -8.49 2.99
C LEU A 22 -1.18 -7.01 2.72
N ASP A 23 -0.28 -6.35 1.99
CA ASP A 23 -0.44 -4.95 1.58
C ASP A 23 -1.75 -4.73 0.79
N ALA A 24 -1.96 -5.55 -0.23
CA ALA A 24 -3.16 -5.51 -1.06
C ALA A 24 -4.46 -5.69 -0.26
N MET A 25 -4.46 -6.62 0.71
CA MET A 25 -5.61 -6.82 1.60
C MET A 25 -5.84 -5.64 2.53
N LEU A 26 -4.78 -5.14 3.17
CA LEU A 26 -4.88 -4.01 4.10
C LEU A 26 -5.35 -2.75 3.38
N VAL A 27 -4.76 -2.41 2.24
CA VAL A 27 -5.16 -1.25 1.43
C VAL A 27 -6.58 -1.44 0.90
N GLY A 28 -6.89 -2.61 0.32
CA GLY A 28 -8.24 -2.90 -0.20
C GLY A 28 -9.33 -2.78 0.88
N ILE A 29 -9.12 -3.36 2.07
CA ILE A 29 -10.06 -3.23 3.20
C ILE A 29 -10.16 -1.78 3.65
N THR A 30 -9.05 -1.06 3.71
CA THR A 30 -9.01 0.36 4.08
C THR A 30 -9.81 1.22 3.11
N GLY A 31 -9.88 0.87 1.82
CA GLY A 31 -10.68 1.60 0.83
C GLY A 31 -12.20 1.58 1.08
N ILE A 32 -12.72 0.56 1.78
CA ILE A 32 -14.17 0.40 2.01
C ILE A 32 -14.77 1.60 2.77
N PRO A 33 -14.27 2.01 3.96
CA PRO A 33 -14.82 3.16 4.67
C PRO A 33 -14.68 4.46 3.88
N PHE A 34 -13.62 4.63 3.08
CA PHE A 34 -13.43 5.82 2.23
C PHE A 34 -14.51 5.95 1.15
N VAL A 35 -15.01 4.83 0.61
CA VAL A 35 -16.12 4.85 -0.37
C VAL A 35 -17.47 4.95 0.32
N VAL A 36 -17.71 4.15 1.36
CA VAL A 36 -19.03 4.03 2.01
C VAL A 36 -19.34 5.22 2.92
N ALA A 37 -18.33 5.84 3.52
CA ALA A 37 -18.48 6.86 4.54
C ALA A 37 -17.62 8.11 4.28
N ALA A 38 -17.34 8.44 3.01
CA ALA A 38 -16.50 9.57 2.61
C ALA A 38 -16.87 10.90 3.30
N GLY A 39 -18.17 11.18 3.43
CA GLY A 39 -18.65 12.41 4.08
C GLY A 39 -18.34 12.49 5.56
N TRP A 40 -18.47 11.35 6.27
CA TRP A 40 -18.10 11.25 7.68
C TRP A 40 -16.59 11.26 7.88
N LEU A 41 -15.84 10.59 7.00
CA LEU A 41 -14.38 10.61 7.05
C LEU A 41 -13.85 12.03 6.82
N SER A 42 -14.40 12.74 5.83
CA SER A 42 -14.09 14.14 5.54
C SER A 42 -14.34 15.07 6.73
N SER A 43 -15.44 14.89 7.46
CA SER A 43 -15.71 15.71 8.65
C SER A 43 -14.78 15.39 9.81
N LEU A 44 -14.27 14.16 9.90
CA LEU A 44 -13.26 13.77 10.88
C LEU A 44 -11.86 14.24 10.50
N THR A 45 -11.44 14.10 9.25
CA THR A 45 -10.06 14.32 8.81
C THR A 45 -9.81 15.77 8.40
N GLY A 46 -10.82 16.47 7.89
CA GLY A 46 -10.68 17.78 7.24
C GLY A 46 -10.29 17.68 5.76
N ILE A 47 -10.17 16.47 5.20
CA ILE A 47 -9.91 16.23 3.77
C ILE A 47 -11.23 16.39 3.00
N PRO A 48 -11.25 16.99 1.78
CA PRO A 48 -12.47 17.09 0.99
C PRO A 48 -13.08 15.72 0.66
N VAL A 49 -14.41 15.61 0.75
CA VAL A 49 -15.17 14.37 0.46
C VAL A 49 -14.79 13.73 -0.88
N ALA A 50 -14.60 14.55 -1.93
CA ALA A 50 -14.22 14.05 -3.24
C ALA A 50 -12.85 13.36 -3.25
N VAL A 51 -11.90 13.86 -2.45
CA VAL A 51 -10.56 13.28 -2.31
C VAL A 51 -10.64 11.97 -1.52
N GLU A 52 -11.38 11.94 -0.40
CA GLU A 52 -11.60 10.72 0.38
C GLU A 52 -12.23 9.62 -0.48
N TYR A 53 -13.28 9.96 -1.23
CA TYR A 53 -13.94 9.01 -2.12
C TYR A 53 -13.00 8.51 -3.23
N ALA A 54 -12.24 9.41 -3.86
CA ALA A 54 -11.28 9.05 -4.90
C ALA A 54 -10.17 8.13 -4.38
N LEU A 55 -9.65 8.40 -3.17
CA LEU A 55 -8.69 7.52 -2.49
C LEU A 55 -9.30 6.14 -2.21
N GLY A 56 -10.55 6.08 -1.75
CA GLY A 56 -11.24 4.82 -1.51
C GLY A 56 -11.37 3.96 -2.76
N VAL A 57 -11.83 4.54 -3.88
CA VAL A 57 -11.92 3.85 -5.17
C VAL A 57 -10.53 3.37 -5.63
N PHE A 58 -9.52 4.23 -5.49
CA PHE A 58 -8.14 3.88 -5.82
C PHE A 58 -7.63 2.71 -4.95
N PHE A 59 -7.87 2.71 -3.64
CA PHE A 59 -7.44 1.65 -2.73
C PHE A 59 -8.09 0.30 -3.03
N LEU A 60 -9.38 0.29 -3.37
CA LEU A 60 -10.07 -0.93 -3.78
C LEU A 60 -9.47 -1.50 -5.08
N ALA A 61 -9.23 -0.65 -6.07
CA ALA A 61 -8.60 -1.05 -7.33
C ALA A 61 -7.16 -1.53 -7.12
N TYR A 62 -6.37 -0.79 -6.34
CA TYR A 62 -5.00 -1.14 -5.97
C TYR A 62 -4.95 -2.50 -5.28
N GLY A 63 -5.82 -2.74 -4.29
CA GLY A 63 -5.90 -4.02 -3.58
C GLY A 63 -6.15 -5.18 -4.55
N GLY A 64 -7.11 -5.05 -5.46
CA GLY A 64 -7.37 -6.07 -6.49
C GLY A 64 -6.17 -6.32 -7.40
N VAL A 65 -5.58 -5.26 -7.94
CA VAL A 65 -4.46 -5.34 -8.89
C VAL A 65 -3.20 -5.91 -8.23
N VAL A 66 -2.81 -5.42 -7.05
CA VAL A 66 -1.59 -5.90 -6.36
C VAL A 66 -1.76 -7.34 -5.88
N TYR A 67 -2.96 -7.73 -5.41
CA TYR A 67 -3.22 -9.11 -5.03
C TYR A 67 -3.05 -10.06 -6.24
N TRP A 68 -3.56 -9.67 -7.41
CA TRP A 68 -3.38 -10.41 -8.65
C TRP A 68 -1.90 -10.48 -9.06
N LEU A 69 -1.17 -9.35 -9.06
CA LEU A 69 0.26 -9.30 -9.37
C LEU A 69 1.10 -10.19 -8.44
N ALA A 70 0.74 -10.28 -7.16
CA ALA A 70 1.39 -11.15 -6.20
C ALA A 70 1.19 -12.66 -6.48
N GLY A 71 0.23 -13.00 -7.34
CA GLY A 71 -0.06 -14.37 -7.78
C GLY A 71 0.67 -14.79 -9.07
N LEU A 72 1.35 -13.88 -9.75
CA LEU A 72 2.05 -14.19 -11.00
C LEU A 72 3.33 -15.02 -10.78
N ASP A 73 3.70 -15.78 -11.81
CA ASP A 73 4.94 -16.57 -11.82
C ASP A 73 6.16 -15.66 -11.67
N ASP A 74 6.23 -14.59 -12.47
CA ASP A 74 7.20 -13.50 -12.29
C ASP A 74 6.59 -12.36 -11.46
N VAL A 75 6.84 -12.40 -10.15
CA VAL A 75 6.38 -11.38 -9.19
C VAL A 75 7.20 -10.08 -9.26
N ARG A 76 8.36 -10.08 -9.91
CA ARG A 76 9.34 -8.98 -9.83
C ARG A 76 8.83 -7.65 -10.39
N PRO A 77 8.17 -7.58 -11.56
CA PRO A 77 7.63 -6.32 -12.06
C PRO A 77 6.54 -5.75 -11.15
N GLY A 78 5.64 -6.61 -10.67
CA GLY A 78 4.59 -6.23 -9.74
C GLY A 78 5.15 -5.68 -8.44
N ALA A 79 6.14 -6.37 -7.86
CA ALA A 79 6.82 -5.93 -6.65
C ALA A 79 7.47 -4.55 -6.79
N LEU A 80 8.16 -4.29 -7.90
CA LEU A 80 8.76 -2.97 -8.16
C LEU A 80 7.70 -1.87 -8.24
N ALA A 81 6.59 -2.12 -8.91
CA ALA A 81 5.48 -1.17 -9.00
C ALA A 81 4.86 -0.89 -7.62
N THR A 82 4.60 -1.94 -6.83
CA THR A 82 4.05 -1.84 -5.48
C THR A 82 4.97 -1.05 -4.54
N ILE A 83 6.29 -1.33 -4.55
CA ILE A 83 7.29 -0.60 -3.77
C ILE A 83 7.32 0.89 -4.17
N ALA A 84 7.34 1.17 -5.48
CA ALA A 84 7.36 2.54 -5.97
C ALA A 84 6.09 3.31 -5.56
N MET A 85 4.93 2.67 -5.62
CA MET A 85 3.67 3.26 -5.19
C MET A 85 3.67 3.55 -3.67
N ASN A 86 4.15 2.61 -2.86
CA ASN A 86 4.28 2.82 -1.42
C ASN A 86 5.24 3.97 -1.08
N ALA A 87 6.36 4.07 -1.79
CA ALA A 87 7.26 5.22 -1.65
C ALA A 87 6.58 6.54 -2.04
N LEU A 88 5.84 6.56 -3.15
CA LEU A 88 5.11 7.74 -3.62
C LEU A 88 4.05 8.18 -2.60
N PHE A 89 3.27 7.26 -2.04
CA PHE A 89 2.27 7.59 -1.00
C PHE A 89 2.92 8.05 0.30
N THR A 90 4.04 7.44 0.70
CA THR A 90 4.81 7.91 1.87
C THR A 90 5.20 9.38 1.70
N ILE A 91 5.80 9.72 0.56
CA ILE A 91 6.22 11.09 0.24
C ILE A 91 5.00 12.00 0.11
N GLY A 92 3.94 11.53 -0.55
CA GLY A 92 2.71 12.30 -0.78
C GLY A 92 1.99 12.67 0.51
N PHE A 93 1.86 11.72 1.44
CA PHE A 93 1.24 11.96 2.75
C PHE A 93 2.05 12.92 3.60
N VAL A 94 3.37 12.70 3.74
CA VAL A 94 4.23 13.63 4.49
C VAL A 94 4.25 15.01 3.82
N GLY A 95 4.36 15.06 2.50
CA GLY A 95 4.37 16.30 1.73
C GLY A 95 3.07 17.07 1.85
N ALA A 96 1.92 16.38 1.83
CA ALA A 96 0.61 17.02 1.97
C ALA A 96 0.41 17.65 3.36
N GLU A 97 0.89 16.99 4.42
CA GLU A 97 0.91 17.57 5.77
C GLU A 97 1.84 18.78 5.84
N VAL A 98 3.10 18.62 5.43
CA VAL A 98 4.11 19.68 5.52
C VAL A 98 3.72 20.90 4.70
N ALA A 99 3.09 20.70 3.54
CA ALA A 99 2.60 21.79 2.69
C ALA A 99 1.26 22.37 3.14
N GLY A 100 0.60 21.79 4.16
CA GLY A 100 -0.71 22.24 4.63
C GLY A 100 -1.79 22.20 3.56
N VAL A 101 -1.80 21.15 2.72
CA VAL A 101 -2.68 21.05 1.55
C VAL A 101 -4.15 21.11 1.95
N TRP A 102 -4.49 20.57 3.12
CA TRP A 102 -5.84 20.56 3.68
C TRP A 102 -5.84 21.08 5.12
N PRO A 103 -6.97 21.63 5.59
CA PRO A 103 -7.15 22.04 6.99
C PRO A 103 -7.38 20.80 7.87
N LEU A 104 -6.36 19.96 8.02
CA LEU A 104 -6.45 18.69 8.72
C LEU A 104 -6.78 18.88 10.20
N THR A 105 -7.66 18.03 10.71
CA THR A 105 -7.87 17.92 12.15
C THR A 105 -6.73 17.10 12.77
N GLY A 106 -6.66 17.02 14.11
CA GLY A 106 -5.73 16.10 14.78
C GLY A 106 -5.89 14.63 14.34
N TRP A 107 -7.13 14.20 14.03
CA TRP A 107 -7.38 12.88 13.46
C TRP A 107 -6.89 12.77 12.02
N GLY A 108 -7.10 13.81 11.21
CA GLY A 108 -6.58 13.87 9.83
C GLY A 108 -5.07 13.73 9.77
N ILE A 109 -4.34 14.47 10.61
CA ILE A 109 -2.88 14.35 10.75
C ILE A 109 -2.49 12.92 11.13
N GLY A 110 -3.16 12.33 12.12
CA GLY A 110 -2.91 10.97 12.56
C GLY A 110 -3.13 9.93 11.47
N VAL A 111 -4.22 10.03 10.70
CA VAL A 111 -4.51 9.15 9.57
C VAL A 111 -3.48 9.32 8.47
N LEU A 112 -3.12 10.55 8.11
CA LEU A 112 -2.19 10.85 7.03
C LEU A 112 -0.77 10.36 7.36
N LEU A 113 -0.25 10.70 8.56
CA LEU A 113 1.08 10.28 8.99
C LEU A 113 1.14 8.79 9.35
N GLY A 114 0.04 8.23 9.88
CA GLY A 114 -0.10 6.80 10.07
C GLY A 114 -0.07 6.04 8.74
N GLY A 115 -0.74 6.57 7.71
CA GLY A 115 -0.67 6.09 6.34
C GLY A 115 0.76 6.16 5.79
N ALA A 116 1.45 7.29 5.99
CA ALA A 116 2.85 7.43 5.56
C ALA A 116 3.79 6.42 6.21
N LEU A 117 3.66 6.22 7.52
CA LEU A 117 4.43 5.22 8.26
C LEU A 117 4.13 3.81 7.75
N TYR A 118 2.85 3.49 7.56
CA TYR A 118 2.42 2.20 7.01
C TYR A 118 3.07 1.94 5.65
N THR A 119 2.94 2.87 4.70
CA THR A 119 3.46 2.71 3.35
C THR A 119 4.98 2.62 3.34
N ALA A 120 5.67 3.36 4.21
CA ALA A 120 7.12 3.27 4.36
C ALA A 120 7.55 1.88 4.85
N VAL A 121 6.88 1.36 5.88
CA VAL A 121 7.20 0.05 6.48
C VAL A 121 6.93 -1.08 5.50
N ILE A 122 5.74 -1.11 4.89
CA ILE A 122 5.38 -2.21 3.98
C ILE A 122 6.23 -2.17 2.70
N GLY A 123 6.52 -0.98 2.16
CA GLY A 123 7.43 -0.78 1.04
C GLY A 123 8.87 -1.25 1.36
N ALA A 124 9.35 -1.00 2.58
CA ALA A 124 10.66 -1.48 3.03
C ALA A 124 10.69 -3.02 3.14
N VAL A 125 9.64 -3.64 3.68
CA VAL A 125 9.53 -5.12 3.75
C VAL A 125 9.50 -5.73 2.35
N GLN A 126 8.73 -5.16 1.43
CA GLN A 126 8.70 -5.59 0.02
C GLN A 126 10.08 -5.42 -0.63
N TYR A 127 10.77 -4.31 -0.40
CA TYR A 127 12.13 -4.09 -0.91
C TYR A 127 13.12 -5.13 -0.39
N VAL A 128 13.09 -5.44 0.90
CA VAL A 128 13.93 -6.48 1.51
C VAL A 128 13.62 -7.86 0.90
N GLY A 129 12.34 -8.20 0.72
CA GLY A 129 11.92 -9.43 0.04
C GLY A 129 12.47 -9.50 -1.39
N LEU A 130 12.35 -8.42 -2.15
CA LEU A 130 12.85 -8.31 -3.52
C LEU A 130 14.38 -8.43 -3.61
N ARG A 131 15.11 -7.84 -2.66
CA ARG A 131 16.58 -7.94 -2.60
C ARG A 131 17.05 -9.36 -2.32
N ARG A 132 16.26 -10.16 -1.60
CA ARG A 132 16.56 -11.56 -1.29
C ARG A 132 16.31 -12.50 -2.48
N LEU A 133 15.46 -12.13 -3.44
CA LEU A 133 15.22 -12.92 -4.67
C LEU A 133 16.43 -13.05 -5.60
N ARG A 134 17.48 -12.24 -5.38
CA ARG A 134 18.73 -12.29 -6.14
C ARG A 134 19.63 -13.44 -5.70
#